data_AF-A0A2E0WWL5-F1
#
_entry.id   AF-A0A2E0WWL5-F1
#
_cell.length_a   1.000
_cell.length_b   1.000
_cell.length_c   1.000
_cell.angle_alpha   90.00
_cell.angle_beta   90.00
_cell.angle_gamma   90.00
#
_symmetry.space_group_name_H-M   'P 1'
#
loop_
_entity.id
_entity.type
_entity.pdbx_description
1 polymer ?
#
loop_
_entity_poly.entity_id
_entity_poly.type
_entity_poly.pdbx_seq_one_letter_code
_entity_poly.pdbx_strand_id
1 'polypeptide(L)'
;MKPGTSVFSLLVVGLLARCALAETTESDTHFAVAIRYWGGPTVTIETWFHPSFAYDATREVLRAQPELRFSGSQPTRDTLAYDDELRQLYRQRQPAPPPRGPDKFARRLDWMQSEPHHARSTLGPEDAKQTLIDGVNIIHWADLSPAEPGDPRGGDAPIDVLMLPIDDPSPATIAAALKTVAALQPRFVLPVGAPDASVAEATTAIDAFLKLSKQQLAVVDVPHNTFAVRGGAARDAERSTVLHLAPTPWQPADELAGLLDRMDAACRNSQEVFVPLSVEQMNFRPANGTHTPRWNVEHMLGRQLGFFSQIYAARQPDAFAHIDLNPAQMPADYQAAHSDWTGADEAHQMHRANAYVRRFAYLLDDLPLDERAPDSFWTPRRLLAQMERHFNEHTANVVAKFELPDWPN
;
A
#
# COMPACT_ATOMS: atom_id res chain seq x y z
N MET A 1 28.52 -56.71 40.15
CA MET A 1 27.28 -56.61 39.36
C MET A 1 27.09 -55.15 39.01
N LYS A 2 27.20 -54.82 37.72
CA LYS A 2 27.13 -53.45 37.18
C LYS A 2 25.74 -53.25 36.56
N PRO A 3 25.14 -52.05 36.65
CA PRO A 3 23.80 -51.79 36.14
C PRO A 3 23.81 -51.57 34.63
N GLY A 4 22.62 -51.79 34.03
CA GLY A 4 22.40 -51.92 32.60
C GLY A 4 22.64 -50.65 31.78
N THR A 5 23.08 -50.90 30.56
CA THR A 5 23.24 -49.97 29.44
C THR A 5 21.87 -49.51 28.94
N SER A 6 21.60 -48.21 29.08
CA SER A 6 20.45 -47.53 28.48
C SER A 6 20.74 -47.21 27.01
N VAL A 7 19.93 -47.77 26.11
CA VAL A 7 19.85 -47.39 24.70
C VAL A 7 18.95 -46.16 24.61
N PHE A 8 19.50 -44.97 24.80
CA PHE A 8 18.78 -43.71 24.63
C PHE A 8 19.75 -42.58 24.29
N SER A 9 20.36 -42.61 23.10
CA SER A 9 21.19 -41.48 22.64
C SER A 9 21.21 -41.25 21.13
N LEU A 10 20.21 -41.73 20.38
CA LEU A 10 20.19 -41.55 18.91
C LEU A 10 18.87 -41.02 18.32
N LEU A 11 17.97 -40.48 19.15
CA LEU A 11 16.71 -39.89 18.67
C LEU A 11 16.51 -38.39 18.98
N VAL A 12 17.44 -37.73 19.67
CA VAL A 12 17.29 -36.30 20.06
C VAL A 12 18.08 -35.36 19.15
N VAL A 13 19.05 -35.85 18.39
CA VAL A 13 19.84 -35.01 17.46
C VAL A 13 19.14 -34.84 16.10
N GLY A 14 18.17 -35.70 15.76
CA GLY A 14 17.39 -35.60 14.52
C GLY A 14 16.18 -34.65 14.56
N LEU A 15 15.74 -34.24 15.76
CA LEU A 15 14.56 -33.37 15.91
C LEU A 15 14.91 -31.89 16.13
N LEU A 16 16.15 -31.56 16.48
CA LEU A 16 16.61 -30.18 16.67
C LEU A 16 17.22 -29.56 15.40
N ALA A 17 17.42 -30.34 14.33
CA ALA A 17 17.88 -29.86 13.03
C ALA A 17 16.74 -29.47 12.06
N ARG A 18 15.46 -29.54 12.49
CA ARG A 18 14.29 -29.07 11.71
C ARG A 18 13.63 -27.81 12.26
N CYS A 19 14.17 -27.21 13.32
CA CYS A 19 13.67 -25.96 13.89
C CYS A 19 14.56 -24.73 13.58
N ALA A 20 15.54 -24.86 12.68
CA ALA A 20 16.55 -23.82 12.44
C ALA A 20 16.57 -23.24 11.00
N LEU A 21 15.53 -23.47 10.19
CA LEU A 21 15.39 -22.86 8.85
C LEU A 21 13.95 -22.43 8.56
N ALA A 22 13.30 -21.84 9.56
CA ALA A 22 12.15 -20.96 9.38
C ALA A 22 12.44 -19.61 10.03
N GLU A 23 13.61 -19.03 9.74
CA GLU A 23 13.67 -17.58 9.61
C GLU A 23 12.95 -17.27 8.30
N THR A 24 11.62 -17.36 8.31
CA THR A 24 10.84 -16.48 7.47
C THR A 24 11.24 -15.09 7.95
N THR A 25 12.09 -14.42 7.18
CA THR A 25 12.09 -12.96 7.13
C THR A 25 10.61 -12.59 7.09
N GLU A 26 10.10 -12.12 8.22
CA GLU A 26 8.78 -11.54 8.37
C GLU A 26 8.84 -10.34 7.43
N SER A 27 8.58 -10.58 6.14
CA SER A 27 8.58 -9.54 5.14
C SER A 27 7.45 -8.63 5.59
N ASP A 28 7.83 -7.49 6.13
CA ASP A 28 7.00 -6.49 6.78
C ASP A 28 5.89 -5.99 5.84
N THR A 29 4.82 -6.79 5.68
CA THR A 29 3.65 -6.55 4.83
C THR A 29 2.65 -5.60 5.49
N HIS A 30 3.09 -4.54 6.16
CA HIS A 30 2.19 -3.70 6.98
C HIS A 30 1.27 -2.80 6.16
N PHE A 31 1.65 -2.46 4.93
CA PHE A 31 0.90 -1.53 4.08
C PHE A 31 -0.09 -2.27 3.18
N ALA A 32 -1.32 -1.77 3.16
CA ALA A 32 -2.32 -2.19 2.18
C ALA A 32 -1.96 -1.66 0.79
N VAL A 33 -2.06 -2.53 -0.20
CA VAL A 33 -2.12 -2.18 -1.62
C VAL A 33 -3.57 -1.88 -1.97
N ALA A 34 -3.83 -0.77 -2.66
CA ALA A 34 -5.15 -0.52 -3.23
C ALA A 34 -5.23 -1.06 -4.65
N ILE A 35 -6.33 -1.74 -4.95
CA ILE A 35 -6.71 -2.15 -6.30
C ILE A 35 -7.92 -1.31 -6.69
N ARG A 36 -7.84 -0.60 -7.81
CA ARG A 36 -8.93 0.24 -8.31
C ARG A 36 -9.41 -0.21 -9.68
N TYR A 37 -10.71 -0.45 -9.78
CA TYR A 37 -11.36 -0.84 -11.03
C TYR A 37 -11.99 0.36 -11.75
N TRP A 38 -11.61 0.65 -12.98
CA TRP A 38 -12.09 1.84 -13.70
C TRP A 38 -13.16 1.53 -14.77
N GLY A 39 -13.68 0.30 -14.79
CA GLY A 39 -14.56 -0.17 -15.86
C GLY A 39 -13.80 -0.83 -17.01
N GLY A 40 -14.48 -1.72 -17.74
CA GLY A 40 -13.85 -2.45 -18.84
C GLY A 40 -12.68 -3.31 -18.35
N PRO A 41 -11.53 -3.30 -19.05
CA PRO A 41 -10.33 -4.03 -18.63
C PRO A 41 -9.43 -3.23 -17.66
N THR A 42 -9.75 -1.97 -17.37
CA THR A 42 -8.80 -1.07 -16.73
C THR A 42 -8.77 -1.23 -15.21
N VAL A 43 -7.61 -1.59 -14.68
CA VAL A 43 -7.33 -1.65 -13.23
C VAL A 43 -6.05 -0.89 -12.90
N THR A 44 -6.04 -0.16 -11.79
CA THR A 44 -4.81 0.36 -11.20
C THR A 44 -4.48 -0.30 -9.87
N ILE A 45 -3.20 -0.46 -9.59
CA ILE A 45 -2.68 -0.97 -8.32
C ILE A 45 -1.81 0.12 -7.72
N GLU A 46 -2.23 0.66 -6.57
CA GLU A 46 -1.56 1.77 -5.91
C GLU A 46 -0.92 1.31 -4.60
N THR A 47 0.35 1.63 -4.42
CA THR A 47 1.10 1.22 -3.24
C THR A 47 1.38 2.39 -2.28
N TRP A 48 1.96 2.07 -1.13
CA TRP A 48 2.46 3.08 -0.19
C TRP A 48 3.51 4.00 -0.84
N PHE A 49 4.36 3.43 -1.69
CA PHE A 49 5.49 4.15 -2.30
C PHE A 49 5.12 4.94 -3.56
N HIS A 50 3.83 5.00 -3.90
CA HIS A 50 3.27 5.71 -5.06
C HIS A 50 3.47 5.11 -6.48
N PRO A 51 4.16 3.98 -6.78
CA PRO A 51 3.98 3.40 -8.10
C PRO A 51 2.52 2.96 -8.24
N SER A 52 1.85 3.55 -9.23
CA SER A 52 0.55 3.11 -9.71
C SER A 52 0.81 2.21 -10.91
N PHE A 53 0.55 0.91 -10.78
CA PHE A 53 0.60 -0.01 -11.90
C PHE A 53 -0.75 0.03 -12.60
N ALA A 54 -0.77 0.21 -13.92
CA ALA A 54 -2.00 0.16 -14.68
C ALA A 54 -2.01 -1.10 -15.55
N TYR A 55 -3.08 -1.88 -15.47
CA TYR A 55 -3.36 -3.01 -16.35
C TYR A 55 -4.43 -2.56 -17.33
N ASP A 56 -4.16 -2.76 -18.62
CA ASP A 56 -5.07 -2.47 -19.74
C ASP A 56 -5.81 -1.12 -19.62
N ALA A 57 -5.08 -0.09 -19.19
CA ALA A 57 -5.62 1.25 -19.07
C ALA A 57 -5.80 1.90 -20.43
N THR A 58 -7.04 2.26 -20.75
CA THR A 58 -7.32 3.05 -21.95
C THR A 58 -6.68 4.44 -21.81
N ARG A 59 -6.27 5.04 -22.93
CA ARG A 59 -5.75 6.41 -22.94
C ARG A 59 -6.72 7.44 -22.35
N GLU A 60 -8.02 7.15 -22.35
CA GLU A 60 -9.05 8.03 -21.79
C GLU A 60 -9.04 8.01 -20.26
N VAL A 61 -8.93 6.83 -19.63
CA VAL A 61 -8.77 6.72 -18.16
C VAL A 61 -7.50 7.44 -17.70
N LEU A 62 -6.40 7.25 -18.43
CA LEU A 62 -5.13 7.95 -18.14
C LEU A 62 -5.21 9.47 -18.31
N ARG A 63 -6.13 9.99 -19.13
CA ARG A 63 -6.34 11.44 -19.31
C ARG A 63 -7.28 12.01 -18.24
N ALA A 64 -8.31 11.26 -17.87
CA ALA A 64 -9.30 11.66 -16.88
C ALA A 64 -8.75 11.65 -15.43
N GLN A 65 -7.64 10.95 -15.20
CA GLN A 65 -6.95 10.88 -13.92
C GLN A 65 -5.50 11.38 -14.11
N PRO A 66 -5.26 12.70 -14.13
CA PRO A 66 -3.94 13.28 -14.35
C PRO A 66 -2.88 12.84 -13.32
N GLU A 67 -3.29 12.34 -12.16
CA GLU A 67 -2.47 11.69 -11.14
C GLU A 67 -1.95 10.29 -11.55
N LEU A 68 -2.58 9.64 -12.55
CA LEU A 68 -2.09 8.41 -13.18
C LEU A 68 -1.07 8.71 -14.30
N ARG A 69 -0.61 9.97 -14.45
CA ARG A 69 0.38 10.33 -15.47
C ARG A 69 1.74 9.74 -15.15
N PHE A 70 2.12 8.81 -16.00
CA PHE A 70 3.47 8.30 -16.19
C PHE A 70 4.40 9.48 -16.53
N SER A 71 5.34 9.84 -15.65
CA SER A 71 6.50 10.60 -16.10
C SER A 71 7.44 9.61 -16.80
N GLY A 72 7.58 9.70 -18.12
CA GLY A 72 8.56 8.92 -18.87
C GLY A 72 7.99 7.92 -19.88
N SER A 73 8.03 8.32 -21.16
CA SER A 73 7.79 7.52 -22.38
C SER A 73 6.38 6.93 -22.61
N GLN A 74 6.03 6.79 -23.89
CA GLN A 74 4.68 6.43 -24.36
C GLN A 74 4.15 5.13 -23.74
N PRO A 75 2.83 5.00 -23.55
CA PRO A 75 2.22 3.76 -23.08
C PRO A 75 2.40 2.68 -24.15
N THR A 76 3.33 1.76 -23.94
CA THR A 76 3.23 0.41 -24.51
C THR A 76 2.28 -0.39 -23.63
N ARG A 77 1.70 -1.46 -24.19
CA ARG A 77 0.71 -2.36 -23.56
C ARG A 77 1.14 -2.95 -22.19
N ASP A 78 2.39 -2.73 -21.77
CA ASP A 78 2.99 -3.15 -20.51
C ASP A 78 3.91 -2.07 -19.91
N THR A 79 3.44 -0.84 -19.70
CA THR A 79 4.30 0.20 -19.11
C THR A 79 4.21 0.19 -17.59
N LEU A 80 5.34 -0.08 -16.94
CA LEU A 80 5.60 0.24 -15.53
C LEU A 80 5.84 1.76 -15.45
N ALA A 81 4.89 2.52 -14.91
CA ALA A 81 5.13 3.94 -14.57
C ALA A 81 6.09 3.98 -13.39
N TYR A 82 7.31 4.42 -13.64
CA TYR A 82 8.16 4.94 -12.58
C TYR A 82 8.15 6.46 -12.69
N ASP A 83 8.09 7.15 -11.56
CA ASP A 83 8.24 8.59 -11.50
C ASP A 83 9.70 8.98 -11.86
N ASP A 84 10.00 9.07 -13.16
CA ASP A 84 11.26 9.54 -13.75
C ASP A 84 11.63 10.97 -13.35
N GLU A 85 10.67 11.86 -13.05
CA GLU A 85 10.97 13.26 -12.67
C GLU A 85 11.57 13.30 -11.26
N LEU A 86 11.02 12.52 -10.32
CA LEU A 86 11.61 12.33 -9.00
C LEU A 86 12.89 11.48 -9.04
N ARG A 87 12.98 10.45 -9.88
CA ARG A 87 14.23 9.69 -10.06
C ARG A 87 15.36 10.53 -10.66
N GLN A 88 15.07 11.47 -11.55
CA GLN A 88 16.07 12.34 -12.13
C GLN A 88 16.63 13.29 -11.08
N LEU A 89 15.78 13.80 -10.18
CA LEU A 89 16.21 14.53 -8.97
C LEU A 89 17.00 13.63 -7.99
N TYR A 90 16.56 12.39 -7.78
CA TYR A 90 17.17 11.42 -6.86
C TYR A 90 18.56 10.95 -7.34
N ARG A 91 18.73 10.64 -8.63
CA ARG A 91 20.01 10.18 -9.21
C ARG A 91 21.04 11.30 -9.32
N GLN A 92 20.61 12.56 -9.43
CA GLN A 92 21.52 13.69 -9.56
C GLN A 92 22.17 14.10 -8.23
N ARG A 93 21.75 13.53 -7.08
CA ARG A 93 22.11 14.07 -5.76
C ARG A 93 22.63 13.08 -4.70
N GLN A 94 22.79 11.78 -4.98
CA GLN A 94 23.29 10.84 -3.95
C GLN A 94 24.82 10.87 -3.76
N PRO A 95 25.32 11.11 -2.53
CA PRO A 95 26.62 10.61 -2.10
C PRO A 95 26.53 9.16 -1.58
N ALA A 96 27.68 8.49 -1.44
CA ALA A 96 27.76 7.10 -1.00
C ALA A 96 27.20 6.86 0.43
N PRO A 97 26.56 5.71 0.71
CA PRO A 97 25.95 5.43 2.00
C PRO A 97 26.99 5.22 3.13
N PRO A 98 26.70 5.66 4.37
CA PRO A 98 27.55 5.42 5.53
C PRO A 98 27.40 3.98 6.09
N PRO A 99 28.36 3.50 6.91
CA PRO A 99 28.37 2.15 7.44
C PRO A 99 27.35 1.92 8.59
N ARG A 100 26.79 0.70 8.65
CA ARG A 100 25.69 0.28 9.53
C ARG A 100 26.13 -0.07 10.96
N GLY A 101 25.32 0.31 11.97
CA GLY A 101 25.49 -0.04 13.39
C GLY A 101 24.30 -0.83 13.97
N PRO A 102 24.41 -1.43 15.18
CA PRO A 102 23.52 -2.50 15.65
C PRO A 102 22.42 -1.98 16.61
N ASP A 103 21.51 -1.13 16.14
CA ASP A 103 20.37 -0.68 16.96
C ASP A 103 19.03 -1.17 16.37
N LYS A 104 18.02 -1.38 17.23
CA LYS A 104 16.64 -1.73 16.79
C LYS A 104 16.03 -0.65 15.90
N PHE A 105 16.45 0.61 16.09
CA PHE A 105 16.13 1.71 15.18
C PHE A 105 16.86 1.57 13.84
N ALA A 106 18.09 1.05 13.83
CA ALA A 106 18.86 0.79 12.61
C ALA A 106 18.24 -0.31 11.73
N ARG A 107 17.50 -1.28 12.30
CA ARG A 107 16.71 -2.24 11.50
C ARG A 107 15.51 -1.58 10.81
N ARG A 108 14.89 -0.60 11.47
CA ARG A 108 13.79 0.22 10.90
C ARG A 108 14.31 1.21 9.85
N LEU A 109 15.54 1.69 10.02
CA LEU A 109 16.27 2.57 9.11
C LEU A 109 16.75 1.85 7.84
N ASP A 110 17.36 0.66 8.00
CA ASP A 110 17.80 -0.18 6.88
C ASP A 110 16.61 -0.52 5.97
N TRP A 111 15.42 -0.72 6.54
CA TRP A 111 14.19 -0.99 5.77
C TRP A 111 13.77 0.19 4.87
N MET A 112 13.76 1.43 5.37
CA MET A 112 13.41 2.59 4.51
C MET A 112 14.52 2.97 3.53
N GLN A 113 15.78 2.62 3.83
CA GLN A 113 16.96 3.00 3.03
C GLN A 113 17.41 1.94 2.02
N SER A 114 17.03 0.66 2.18
CA SER A 114 17.68 -0.45 1.44
C SER A 114 16.86 -1.18 0.37
N GLU A 115 15.55 -1.00 0.24
CA GLU A 115 14.79 -1.85 -0.69
C GLU A 115 14.27 -1.12 -1.95
N PRO A 116 14.74 -1.50 -3.15
CA PRO A 116 14.13 -1.09 -4.40
C PRO A 116 12.80 -1.81 -4.52
N HIS A 117 11.70 -1.05 -4.53
CA HIS A 117 10.38 -1.38 -5.09
C HIS A 117 10.12 -2.89 -5.30
N HIS A 118 9.40 -3.56 -4.41
CA HIS A 118 9.16 -5.01 -4.54
C HIS A 118 8.16 -5.38 -5.63
N ALA A 119 7.90 -4.52 -6.60
CA ALA A 119 7.18 -4.91 -7.80
C ALA A 119 8.07 -5.84 -8.63
N ARG A 120 7.94 -7.14 -8.40
CA ARG A 120 8.54 -8.17 -9.23
C ARG A 120 7.45 -8.74 -10.11
N SER A 121 7.53 -8.42 -11.40
CA SER A 121 6.71 -9.09 -12.40
C SER A 121 7.53 -10.23 -12.98
N THR A 122 7.01 -11.44 -12.85
CA THR A 122 7.48 -12.61 -13.60
C THR A 122 6.49 -12.86 -14.70
N LEU A 123 6.98 -12.85 -15.95
CA LEU A 123 6.20 -13.39 -17.05
C LEU A 123 6.01 -14.87 -16.79
N GLY A 124 4.76 -15.30 -16.62
CA GLY A 124 4.42 -16.71 -16.68
C GLY A 124 4.48 -17.19 -18.14
N PRO A 125 3.94 -18.39 -18.42
CA PRO A 125 3.44 -18.74 -19.75
C PRO A 125 2.66 -17.57 -20.37
N GLU A 126 2.61 -17.47 -21.70
CA GLU A 126 2.06 -16.31 -22.46
C GLU A 126 0.68 -15.82 -21.97
N ASP A 127 -0.05 -16.67 -21.24
CA ASP A 127 -1.42 -16.49 -20.79
C ASP A 127 -1.56 -16.00 -19.33
N ALA A 128 -0.48 -15.73 -18.58
CA ALA A 128 -0.57 -15.22 -17.21
C ALA A 128 0.62 -14.34 -16.79
N LYS A 129 0.33 -13.20 -16.17
CA LYS A 129 1.33 -12.30 -15.58
C LYS A 129 1.20 -12.29 -14.08
N GLN A 130 2.22 -12.82 -13.39
CA GLN A 130 2.31 -12.75 -11.95
C GLN A 130 3.08 -11.48 -11.54
N THR A 131 2.57 -10.79 -10.54
CA THR A 131 3.12 -9.55 -10.03
C THR A 131 3.04 -9.56 -8.50
N LEU A 132 4.19 -9.67 -7.85
CA LEU A 132 4.31 -9.48 -6.41
C LEU A 132 4.52 -7.99 -6.16
N ILE A 133 3.69 -7.36 -5.34
CA ILE A 133 3.81 -5.93 -4.97
C ILE A 133 3.57 -5.79 -3.47
N ASP A 134 4.54 -5.27 -2.72
CA ASP A 134 4.45 -5.06 -1.26
C ASP A 134 3.95 -6.30 -0.50
N GLY A 135 4.40 -7.49 -0.95
CA GLY A 135 3.99 -8.78 -0.41
C GLY A 135 2.64 -9.32 -0.90
N VAL A 136 1.88 -8.54 -1.68
CA VAL A 136 0.63 -8.97 -2.32
C VAL A 136 0.93 -9.68 -3.63
N ASN A 137 0.55 -10.96 -3.74
CA ASN A 137 0.71 -11.75 -4.95
C ASN A 137 -0.52 -11.61 -5.85
N ILE A 138 -0.33 -10.94 -6.99
CA ILE A 138 -1.39 -10.60 -7.92
C ILE A 138 -1.15 -11.32 -9.23
N ILE A 139 -2.15 -12.05 -9.71
CA ILE A 139 -2.12 -12.72 -11.01
C ILE A 139 -3.11 -12.05 -11.94
N HIS A 140 -2.62 -11.54 -13.06
CA HIS A 140 -3.45 -11.16 -14.20
C HIS A 140 -3.49 -12.33 -15.18
N TRP A 141 -4.66 -12.93 -15.31
CA TRP A 141 -4.89 -14.08 -16.19
C TRP A 141 -5.29 -13.56 -17.57
N ALA A 142 -4.58 -13.90 -18.64
CA ALA A 142 -4.83 -13.33 -19.97
C ALA A 142 -5.77 -14.18 -20.84
N ASP A 143 -5.86 -15.50 -20.61
CA ASP A 143 -6.74 -16.42 -21.35
C ASP A 143 -7.55 -17.31 -20.40
N LEU A 144 -8.87 -17.37 -20.59
CA LEU A 144 -9.81 -18.19 -19.81
C LEU A 144 -9.66 -19.71 -20.00
N SER A 145 -8.65 -20.18 -20.72
CA SER A 145 -8.21 -21.58 -20.68
C SER A 145 -8.14 -22.09 -19.23
N PRO A 146 -8.90 -23.15 -18.87
CA PRO A 146 -9.02 -23.59 -17.49
C PRO A 146 -7.65 -23.92 -16.89
N ALA A 147 -7.39 -23.42 -15.68
CA ALA A 147 -6.25 -23.89 -14.91
C ALA A 147 -6.50 -25.34 -14.44
N GLU A 148 -5.44 -26.14 -14.45
CA GLU A 148 -5.46 -27.47 -13.82
C GLU A 148 -4.89 -27.38 -12.39
N PRO A 149 -5.24 -28.31 -11.47
CA PRO A 149 -4.64 -28.32 -10.15
C PRO A 149 -3.11 -28.41 -10.21
N GLY A 150 -2.41 -27.49 -9.54
CA GLY A 150 -0.95 -27.41 -9.60
C GLY A 150 -0.40 -26.72 -10.86
N ASP A 151 -1.23 -25.93 -11.55
CA ASP A 151 -0.80 -25.14 -12.70
C ASP A 151 0.41 -24.27 -12.36
N PRO A 152 1.55 -24.41 -13.07
CA PRO A 152 2.74 -23.61 -12.80
C PRO A 152 2.50 -22.12 -13.00
N ARG A 153 1.44 -21.71 -13.72
CA ARG A 153 1.01 -20.31 -13.87
C ARG A 153 0.63 -19.66 -12.53
N GLY A 154 0.18 -20.45 -11.55
CA GLY A 154 -0.15 -19.97 -10.21
C GLY A 154 1.08 -19.68 -9.33
N GLY A 155 2.23 -20.25 -9.69
CA GLY A 155 3.42 -20.29 -8.85
C GLY A 155 3.21 -21.07 -7.54
N ASP A 156 4.26 -21.16 -6.73
CA ASP A 156 4.20 -21.83 -5.41
C ASP A 156 3.65 -20.90 -4.30
N ALA A 157 3.57 -19.60 -4.59
CA ALA A 157 3.12 -18.60 -3.62
C ALA A 157 1.58 -18.50 -3.60
N PRO A 158 0.94 -18.39 -2.42
CA PRO A 158 -0.49 -18.13 -2.32
C PRO A 158 -0.90 -16.91 -3.16
N ILE A 159 -1.99 -17.02 -3.91
CA ILE A 159 -2.51 -15.92 -4.73
C ILE A 159 -3.44 -15.07 -3.85
N ASP A 160 -3.11 -13.79 -3.71
CA ASP A 160 -3.96 -12.85 -2.98
C ASP A 160 -5.08 -12.35 -3.88
N VAL A 161 -4.76 -11.98 -5.12
CA VAL A 161 -5.73 -11.45 -6.08
C VAL A 161 -5.55 -12.09 -7.44
N LEU A 162 -6.63 -12.68 -7.95
CA LEU A 162 -6.75 -13.11 -9.33
C LEU A 162 -7.60 -12.09 -10.10
N MET A 163 -6.98 -11.35 -11.02
CA MET A 163 -7.69 -10.56 -12.02
C MET A 163 -8.06 -11.45 -13.18
N LEU A 164 -9.36 -11.60 -13.42
CA LEU A 164 -9.91 -12.58 -14.36
C LEU A 164 -10.72 -11.86 -15.45
N PRO A 165 -10.23 -11.82 -16.70
CA PRO A 165 -10.97 -11.20 -17.80
C PRO A 165 -12.18 -12.06 -18.13
N ILE A 166 -13.36 -11.46 -18.13
CA ILE A 166 -14.61 -12.07 -18.56
C ILE A 166 -15.09 -11.29 -19.79
N ASP A 167 -15.09 -11.93 -20.93
CA ASP A 167 -15.40 -11.34 -22.24
C ASP A 167 -16.70 -11.87 -22.85
N ASP A 168 -17.10 -13.08 -22.46
CA ASP A 168 -18.32 -13.73 -22.92
C ASP A 168 -19.24 -14.10 -21.74
N PRO A 169 -20.50 -13.60 -21.72
CA PRO A 169 -21.49 -13.93 -20.69
C PRO A 169 -22.02 -15.38 -20.79
N SER A 170 -21.54 -16.19 -21.73
CA SER A 170 -22.03 -17.56 -21.88
C SER A 170 -21.74 -18.43 -20.64
N PRO A 171 -22.66 -19.36 -20.30
CA PRO A 171 -22.44 -20.25 -19.17
C PRO A 171 -21.18 -21.12 -19.28
N ALA A 172 -20.73 -21.43 -20.50
CA ALA A 172 -19.54 -22.24 -20.73
C ALA A 172 -18.27 -21.49 -20.32
N THR A 173 -18.14 -20.23 -20.76
CA THR A 173 -17.03 -19.34 -20.40
C THR A 173 -16.98 -19.10 -18.90
N ILE A 174 -18.13 -18.83 -18.27
CA ILE A 174 -18.21 -18.62 -16.83
C ILE A 174 -17.88 -19.91 -16.05
N ALA A 175 -18.30 -21.08 -16.54
CA ALA A 175 -17.94 -22.36 -15.91
C ALA A 175 -16.43 -22.62 -15.98
N ALA A 176 -15.77 -22.29 -17.10
CA ALA A 176 -14.32 -22.36 -17.23
C ALA A 176 -13.61 -21.41 -16.25
N ALA A 177 -14.06 -20.16 -16.16
CA ALA A 177 -13.57 -19.17 -15.20
C ALA A 177 -13.68 -19.67 -13.75
N LEU A 178 -14.83 -20.22 -13.37
CA LEU A 178 -15.04 -20.80 -12.03
C LEU A 178 -14.17 -22.03 -11.76
N LYS A 179 -13.90 -22.87 -12.78
CA LYS A 179 -12.94 -23.98 -12.67
C LYS A 179 -11.52 -23.45 -12.39
N THR A 180 -11.10 -22.37 -13.08
CA THR A 180 -9.82 -21.71 -12.81
C THR A 180 -9.73 -21.17 -11.39
N VAL A 181 -10.78 -20.49 -10.90
CA VAL A 181 -10.84 -20.01 -9.51
C VAL A 181 -10.71 -21.18 -8.52
N ALA A 182 -11.42 -22.28 -8.76
CA ALA A 182 -11.36 -23.47 -7.90
C ALA A 182 -9.98 -24.15 -7.91
N ALA A 183 -9.28 -24.16 -9.05
CA ALA A 183 -7.95 -24.76 -9.20
C ALA A 183 -6.86 -23.91 -8.55
N LEU A 184 -6.92 -22.58 -8.71
CA LEU A 184 -5.91 -21.65 -8.20
C LEU A 184 -6.14 -21.23 -6.75
N GLN A 185 -7.39 -21.31 -6.27
CA GLN A 185 -7.79 -20.93 -4.91
C GLN A 185 -7.23 -19.56 -4.49
N PRO A 186 -7.47 -18.47 -5.26
CA PRO A 186 -7.05 -17.14 -4.86
C PRO A 186 -7.86 -16.66 -3.64
N ARG A 187 -7.32 -15.74 -2.84
CA ARG A 187 -8.08 -15.14 -1.75
C ARG A 187 -9.22 -14.26 -2.30
N PHE A 188 -8.89 -13.40 -3.27
CA PHE A 188 -9.86 -12.55 -3.96
C PHE A 188 -9.84 -12.79 -5.47
N VAL A 189 -11.01 -12.69 -6.09
CA VAL A 189 -11.19 -12.70 -7.54
C VAL A 189 -11.77 -11.36 -7.96
N LEU A 190 -11.06 -10.63 -8.81
CA LEU A 190 -11.54 -9.39 -9.42
C LEU A 190 -11.88 -9.69 -10.90
N PRO A 191 -13.16 -9.87 -11.26
CA PRO A 191 -13.56 -9.98 -12.64
C PRO A 191 -13.36 -8.62 -13.33
N VAL A 192 -12.70 -8.64 -14.48
CA VAL A 192 -12.44 -7.46 -15.34
C VAL A 192 -12.93 -7.75 -16.75
N GLY A 193 -13.08 -6.73 -17.59
CA GLY A 193 -13.32 -6.95 -19.03
C GLY A 193 -12.07 -7.47 -19.73
N ALA A 194 -12.22 -8.13 -20.87
CA ALA A 194 -11.06 -8.41 -21.74
C ALA A 194 -10.46 -7.11 -22.31
N PRO A 195 -9.16 -7.12 -22.69
CA PRO A 195 -8.43 -5.93 -23.14
C PRO A 195 -9.12 -5.12 -24.25
N ASP A 196 -9.91 -5.78 -25.10
CA ASP A 196 -10.58 -5.16 -26.24
C ASP A 196 -12.11 -4.99 -26.03
N ALA A 197 -12.64 -5.35 -24.86
CA ALA A 197 -14.05 -5.23 -24.54
C ALA A 197 -14.43 -3.78 -24.23
N SER A 198 -15.57 -3.33 -24.76
CA SER A 198 -16.18 -2.07 -24.32
C SER A 198 -16.63 -2.18 -22.86
N VAL A 199 -16.80 -1.04 -22.18
CA VAL A 199 -17.31 -1.00 -20.80
C VAL A 199 -18.66 -1.71 -20.69
N ALA A 200 -19.56 -1.54 -21.67
CA ALA A 200 -20.90 -2.16 -21.65
C ALA A 200 -20.85 -3.68 -21.82
N GLU A 201 -19.99 -4.18 -22.71
CA GLU A 201 -19.77 -5.63 -22.90
C GLU A 201 -19.16 -6.25 -21.63
N ALA A 202 -18.12 -5.62 -21.08
CA ALA A 202 -17.48 -6.04 -19.85
C ALA A 202 -18.48 -6.07 -18.68
N THR A 203 -19.30 -5.03 -18.49
CA THR A 203 -20.34 -5.01 -17.46
C THR A 203 -21.33 -6.16 -17.63
N THR A 204 -21.81 -6.40 -18.85
CA THR A 204 -22.74 -7.51 -19.13
C THR A 204 -22.13 -8.88 -18.79
N ALA A 205 -20.88 -9.09 -19.17
CA ALA A 205 -20.15 -10.32 -18.93
C ALA A 205 -19.85 -10.54 -17.44
N ILE A 206 -19.40 -9.49 -16.75
CA ILE A 206 -19.16 -9.49 -15.30
C ILE A 206 -20.47 -9.75 -14.54
N ASP A 207 -21.59 -9.11 -14.90
CA ASP A 207 -22.89 -9.35 -14.25
C ASP A 207 -23.34 -10.81 -14.39
N ALA A 208 -23.14 -11.40 -15.57
CA ALA A 208 -23.42 -12.82 -15.80
C ALA A 208 -22.51 -13.71 -14.93
N PHE A 209 -21.22 -13.40 -14.84
CA PHE A 209 -20.25 -14.09 -13.99
C PHE A 209 -20.63 -13.98 -12.50
N LEU A 210 -21.02 -12.80 -12.02
CA LEU A 210 -21.44 -12.57 -10.63
C LEU A 210 -22.69 -13.37 -10.28
N LYS A 211 -23.68 -13.41 -11.19
CA LYS A 211 -24.92 -14.18 -11.00
C LYS A 211 -24.65 -15.66 -10.77
N LEU A 212 -23.73 -16.26 -11.52
CA LEU A 212 -23.35 -17.66 -11.36
C LEU A 212 -22.40 -17.88 -10.17
N SER A 213 -21.46 -16.96 -9.94
CA SER A 213 -20.53 -17.00 -8.81
C SER A 213 -21.23 -17.02 -7.46
N LYS A 214 -22.34 -16.26 -7.30
CA LYS A 214 -23.15 -16.22 -6.06
C LYS A 214 -23.67 -17.60 -5.61
N GLN A 215 -23.67 -18.60 -6.48
CA GLN A 215 -24.09 -19.97 -6.15
C GLN A 215 -22.98 -20.80 -5.49
N GLN A 216 -21.71 -20.41 -5.65
CA GLN A 216 -20.54 -21.23 -5.30
C GLN A 216 -19.52 -20.49 -4.42
N LEU A 217 -19.43 -19.18 -4.57
CA LEU A 217 -18.44 -18.31 -3.95
C LEU A 217 -19.12 -17.19 -3.16
N ALA A 218 -18.42 -16.64 -2.17
CA ALA A 218 -18.83 -15.39 -1.55
C ALA A 218 -18.64 -14.25 -2.57
N VAL A 219 -19.60 -13.31 -2.59
CA VAL A 219 -19.51 -12.11 -3.43
C VAL A 219 -19.63 -10.90 -2.53
N VAL A 220 -18.69 -9.96 -2.65
CA VAL A 220 -18.69 -8.69 -1.94
C VAL A 220 -18.94 -7.58 -2.94
N ASP A 221 -20.07 -6.90 -2.79
CA ASP A 221 -20.43 -5.71 -3.57
C ASP A 221 -19.82 -4.47 -2.90
N VAL A 222 -18.98 -3.72 -3.63
CA VAL A 222 -18.32 -2.49 -3.18
C VAL A 222 -18.82 -1.33 -4.07
N PRO A 223 -19.48 -0.31 -3.51
CA PRO A 223 -20.15 0.74 -4.28
C PRO A 223 -19.19 1.78 -4.91
N HIS A 224 -17.90 1.49 -4.90
CA HIS A 224 -16.83 2.33 -5.44
C HIS A 224 -15.70 1.48 -6.01
N ASN A 225 -14.75 2.12 -6.68
CA ASN A 225 -13.70 1.41 -7.40
C ASN A 225 -12.56 0.85 -6.56
N THR A 226 -12.36 1.29 -5.32
CA THR A 226 -11.19 0.92 -4.53
C THR A 226 -11.42 -0.29 -3.62
N PHE A 227 -10.48 -1.22 -3.59
CA PHE A 227 -10.39 -2.31 -2.62
C PHE A 227 -8.98 -2.41 -2.02
N ALA A 228 -8.87 -2.70 -0.73
CA ALA A 228 -7.59 -2.80 -0.03
C ALA A 228 -7.17 -4.26 0.17
N VAL A 229 -5.91 -4.58 -0.12
CA VAL A 229 -5.35 -5.93 0.05
C VAL A 229 -4.01 -5.85 0.75
N ARG A 230 -3.78 -6.73 1.71
CA ARG A 230 -2.50 -6.91 2.39
C ARG A 230 -1.97 -8.32 2.16
N GLY A 231 -0.69 -8.41 1.81
CA GLY A 231 0.01 -9.67 1.61
C GLY A 231 0.23 -10.42 2.92
N GLY A 232 0.24 -11.75 2.85
CA GLY A 232 0.54 -12.59 4.02
C GLY A 232 -0.50 -12.57 5.14
N ALA A 233 -1.66 -11.94 4.94
CA ALA A 233 -2.77 -12.09 5.88
C ALA A 233 -3.19 -13.56 5.96
N ALA A 234 -3.52 -14.05 7.16
CA ALA A 234 -3.97 -15.42 7.35
C ALA A 234 -5.14 -15.73 6.41
N ARG A 235 -5.03 -16.83 5.67
CA ARG A 235 -6.12 -17.35 4.85
C ARG A 235 -7.15 -17.99 5.78
N ASP A 236 -7.92 -17.16 6.47
CA ASP A 236 -9.00 -17.62 7.33
C ASP A 236 -10.22 -18.08 6.51
N ALA A 237 -10.30 -17.63 5.24
CA ALA A 237 -11.36 -18.03 4.33
C ALA A 237 -11.06 -19.39 3.69
N GLU A 238 -11.94 -20.38 3.94
CA GLU A 238 -11.95 -21.67 3.25
C GLU A 238 -12.24 -21.54 1.73
N ARG A 239 -12.68 -20.36 1.26
CA ARG A 239 -13.14 -20.11 -0.10
C ARG A 239 -12.72 -18.74 -0.63
N SER A 240 -12.48 -18.68 -1.94
CA SER A 240 -12.27 -17.43 -2.67
C SER A 240 -13.47 -16.49 -2.56
N THR A 241 -13.20 -15.19 -2.46
CA THR A 241 -14.23 -14.13 -2.48
C THR A 241 -14.17 -13.37 -3.80
N VAL A 242 -15.30 -13.25 -4.50
CA VAL A 242 -15.42 -12.44 -5.70
C VAL A 242 -15.72 -10.99 -5.31
N LEU A 243 -14.93 -10.06 -5.83
CA LEU A 243 -15.11 -8.63 -5.64
C LEU A 243 -15.93 -8.06 -6.79
N HIS A 244 -17.03 -7.37 -6.49
CA HIS A 244 -17.76 -6.57 -7.45
C HIS A 244 -17.54 -5.10 -7.10
N LEU A 245 -16.61 -4.45 -7.80
CA LEU A 245 -16.27 -3.05 -7.59
C LEU A 245 -17.03 -2.19 -8.60
N ALA A 246 -17.68 -1.11 -8.16
CA ALA A 246 -18.21 -0.13 -9.09
C ALA A 246 -17.07 0.61 -9.81
N PRO A 247 -17.21 1.03 -11.08
CA PRO A 247 -16.13 1.72 -11.80
C PRO A 247 -15.91 3.17 -11.32
N THR A 248 -16.77 3.67 -10.43
CA THR A 248 -16.76 5.06 -9.97
C THR A 248 -15.88 5.21 -8.72
N PRO A 249 -14.96 6.19 -8.68
CA PRO A 249 -14.23 6.53 -7.46
C PRO A 249 -15.16 6.88 -6.31
N TRP A 250 -14.80 6.44 -5.09
CA TRP A 250 -15.44 6.96 -3.90
C TRP A 250 -15.16 8.46 -3.78
N GLN A 251 -16.19 9.21 -3.41
CA GLN A 251 -16.09 10.64 -3.14
C GLN A 251 -16.64 10.89 -1.74
N PRO A 252 -15.90 11.59 -0.86
CA PRO A 252 -16.45 11.99 0.42
C PRO A 252 -17.62 12.97 0.18
N ALA A 253 -18.67 12.84 0.97
CA ALA A 253 -19.80 13.77 0.95
C ALA A 253 -19.79 14.69 2.17
N ASP A 254 -20.61 15.74 2.09
CA ASP A 254 -20.99 16.61 3.19
C ASP A 254 -19.80 17.13 4.03
N GLU A 255 -19.91 17.07 5.35
CA GLU A 255 -18.90 17.61 6.25
C GLU A 255 -17.56 16.86 6.19
N LEU A 256 -17.61 15.53 5.96
CA LEU A 256 -16.40 14.71 5.86
C LEU A 256 -15.49 15.20 4.73
N ALA A 257 -16.07 15.58 3.58
CA ALA A 257 -15.33 16.15 2.46
C ALA A 257 -14.57 17.42 2.87
N GLY A 258 -15.27 18.36 3.51
CA GLY A 258 -14.66 19.62 3.95
C GLY A 258 -13.58 19.42 5.01
N LEU A 259 -13.71 18.43 5.90
CA LEU A 259 -12.69 18.09 6.90
C LEU A 259 -11.43 17.51 6.27
N LEU A 260 -11.58 16.57 5.33
CA LEU A 260 -10.45 15.99 4.60
C LEU A 260 -9.74 17.05 3.75
N ASP A 261 -10.48 17.94 3.08
CA ASP A 261 -9.92 19.00 2.23
C ASP A 261 -9.06 19.99 3.02
N ARG A 262 -9.46 20.33 4.25
CA ARG A 262 -8.66 21.20 5.12
C ARG A 262 -7.39 20.51 5.62
N MET A 263 -7.47 19.24 6.01
CA MET A 263 -6.28 18.46 6.38
C MET A 263 -5.29 18.38 5.21
N ASP A 264 -5.78 18.09 4.00
CA ASP A 264 -4.97 18.06 2.79
C ASP A 264 -4.31 19.41 2.49
N ALA A 265 -5.07 20.50 2.61
CA ALA A 265 -4.54 21.84 2.40
C ALA A 265 -3.44 22.18 3.40
N ALA A 266 -3.62 21.85 4.69
CA ALA A 266 -2.59 22.04 5.70
C ALA A 266 -1.33 21.20 5.43
N CYS A 267 -1.48 19.96 4.95
CA CYS A 267 -0.38 19.12 4.53
C CYS A 267 0.37 19.74 3.34
N ARG A 268 -0.33 20.19 2.29
CA ARG A 268 0.30 20.88 1.14
C ARG A 268 1.04 22.16 1.53
N ASN A 269 0.42 23.00 2.36
CA ASN A 269 1.06 24.22 2.85
C ASN A 269 2.34 23.90 3.64
N SER A 270 2.33 22.80 4.41
CA SER A 270 3.52 22.32 5.10
C SER A 270 4.59 21.91 4.07
N GLN A 271 4.25 21.08 3.09
CA GLN A 271 5.16 20.66 2.03
C GLN A 271 5.85 21.87 1.35
N GLU A 272 5.11 22.93 1.01
CA GLU A 272 5.68 24.15 0.41
C GLU A 272 6.78 24.80 1.27
N VAL A 273 6.64 24.78 2.60
CA VAL A 273 7.66 25.29 3.53
C VAL A 273 8.88 24.37 3.61
N PHE A 274 8.69 23.06 3.56
CA PHE A 274 9.79 22.09 3.69
C PHE A 274 10.56 21.87 2.40
N VAL A 275 9.91 21.87 1.23
CA VAL A 275 10.54 21.64 -0.09
C VAL A 275 11.88 22.37 -0.31
N PRO A 276 12.03 23.68 0.01
CA PRO A 276 13.28 24.39 -0.24
C PRO A 276 14.42 24.05 0.73
N LEU A 277 14.16 23.32 1.83
CA LEU A 277 15.15 23.12 2.88
C LEU A 277 16.25 22.14 2.48
N SER A 278 17.50 22.54 2.73
CA SER A 278 18.67 21.70 2.52
C SER A 278 18.77 20.57 3.57
N VAL A 279 19.64 19.59 3.33
CA VAL A 279 19.92 18.52 4.32
C VAL A 279 20.41 19.12 5.64
N GLU A 280 21.27 20.14 5.59
CA GLU A 280 21.79 20.81 6.79
C GLU A 280 20.67 21.51 7.56
N GLN A 281 19.81 22.27 6.88
CA GLN A 281 18.66 22.93 7.47
C GLN A 281 17.66 21.93 8.06
N MET A 282 17.40 20.80 7.39
CA MET A 282 16.52 19.75 7.91
C MET A 282 17.02 19.14 9.22
N ASN A 283 18.34 19.01 9.37
CA ASN A 283 18.99 18.47 10.56
C ASN A 283 19.41 19.53 11.58
N PHE A 284 19.12 20.81 11.34
CA PHE A 284 19.47 21.89 12.24
C PHE A 284 18.92 21.64 13.64
N ARG A 285 19.80 21.74 14.65
CA ARG A 285 19.50 21.57 16.07
C ARG A 285 19.50 22.95 16.75
N PRO A 286 18.33 23.58 16.93
CA PRO A 286 18.24 24.93 17.49
C PRO A 286 18.84 25.02 18.90
N ALA A 287 19.65 26.06 19.16
CA ALA A 287 20.19 26.31 20.50
C ALA A 287 19.13 26.54 21.59
N ASN A 288 17.91 26.93 21.20
CA ASN A 288 16.76 27.12 22.11
C ASN A 288 16.10 25.81 22.55
N GLY A 289 16.60 24.65 22.11
CA GLY A 289 16.09 23.33 22.50
C GLY A 289 14.81 22.89 21.80
N THR A 290 14.32 23.63 20.80
CA THR A 290 13.17 23.21 20.00
C THR A 290 13.52 22.06 19.05
N HIS A 291 12.52 21.29 18.62
CA HIS A 291 12.71 20.14 17.74
C HIS A 291 13.28 20.53 16.37
N THR A 292 14.12 19.68 15.77
CA THR A 292 14.65 19.90 14.41
C THR A 292 13.53 19.97 13.37
N PRO A 293 13.72 20.64 12.21
CA PRO A 293 12.73 20.60 11.14
C PRO A 293 12.37 19.16 10.73
N ARG A 294 13.35 18.27 10.59
CA ARG A 294 13.10 16.85 10.27
C ARG A 294 12.23 16.14 11.30
N TRP A 295 12.50 16.32 12.60
CA TRP A 295 11.67 15.72 13.64
C TRP A 295 10.21 16.18 13.50
N ASN A 296 9.97 17.45 13.16
CA ASN A 296 8.61 17.94 12.96
C ASN A 296 7.93 17.22 11.79
N VAL A 297 8.63 16.94 10.69
CA VAL A 297 8.09 16.15 9.57
C VAL A 297 7.76 14.73 10.00
N GLU A 298 8.74 14.01 10.55
CA GLU A 298 8.59 12.61 11.00
C GLU A 298 7.46 12.47 12.03
N HIS A 299 7.30 13.46 12.90
CA HIS A 299 6.23 13.50 13.87
C HIS A 299 4.85 13.75 13.23
N MET A 300 4.73 14.70 12.31
CA MET A 300 3.49 14.97 11.57
C MET A 300 3.02 13.73 10.80
N LEU A 301 3.90 13.14 9.98
CA LEU A 301 3.55 11.96 9.19
C LEU A 301 3.29 10.74 10.08
N GLY A 302 4.11 10.53 11.11
CA GLY A 302 3.98 9.38 12.01
C GLY A 302 2.66 9.39 12.78
N ARG A 303 2.22 10.56 13.25
CA ARG A 303 0.91 10.71 13.92
C ARG A 303 -0.25 10.56 12.96
N GLN A 304 -0.19 11.16 11.78
CA GLN A 304 -1.24 11.00 10.77
C GLN A 304 -1.43 9.51 10.44
N LEU A 305 -0.35 8.81 10.09
CA LEU A 305 -0.42 7.38 9.77
C LEU A 305 -0.89 6.54 10.93
N GLY A 306 -0.36 6.74 12.13
CA GLY A 306 -0.75 5.98 13.32
C GLY A 306 -2.26 6.06 13.56
N PHE A 307 -2.82 7.28 13.62
CA PHE A 307 -4.24 7.43 13.92
C PHE A 307 -5.16 6.84 12.85
N PHE A 308 -4.89 7.08 11.57
CA PHE A 308 -5.77 6.57 10.50
C PHE A 308 -5.60 5.08 10.27
N SER A 309 -4.37 4.56 10.25
CA SER A 309 -4.12 3.11 10.08
C SER A 309 -4.69 2.28 11.23
N GLN A 310 -4.71 2.82 12.46
CA GLN A 310 -5.37 2.19 13.60
C GLN A 310 -6.88 2.02 13.35
N ILE A 311 -7.56 3.07 12.88
CA ILE A 311 -8.99 3.03 12.55
C ILE A 311 -9.23 2.04 11.39
N TYR A 312 -8.37 2.08 10.36
CA TYR A 312 -8.50 1.19 9.20
C TYR A 312 -8.28 -0.29 9.58
N ALA A 313 -7.31 -0.59 10.44
CA ALA A 313 -7.07 -1.94 10.96
C ALA A 313 -8.23 -2.44 11.82
N ALA A 314 -8.88 -1.57 12.61
CA ALA A 314 -10.06 -1.95 13.38
C ALA A 314 -11.29 -2.24 12.50
N ARG A 315 -11.40 -1.55 11.35
CA ARG A 315 -12.50 -1.70 10.39
C ARG A 315 -12.30 -2.90 9.46
N GLN A 316 -11.06 -3.13 9.03
CA GLN A 316 -10.68 -4.15 8.07
C GLN A 316 -9.33 -4.80 8.47
N PRO A 317 -9.30 -5.63 9.53
CA PRO A 317 -8.07 -6.17 10.11
C PRO A 317 -7.29 -7.08 9.15
N ASP A 318 -7.97 -7.68 8.18
CA ASP A 318 -7.34 -8.56 7.20
C ASP A 318 -6.67 -7.80 6.03
N ALA A 319 -6.95 -6.51 5.91
CA ALA A 319 -6.41 -5.63 4.87
C ALA A 319 -5.47 -4.56 5.44
N PHE A 320 -5.51 -4.27 6.75
CA PHE A 320 -4.72 -3.21 7.35
C PHE A 320 -4.03 -3.64 8.65
N ALA A 321 -2.82 -3.13 8.86
CA ALA A 321 -2.13 -3.15 10.15
C ALA A 321 -2.09 -1.73 10.72
N HIS A 322 -1.94 -1.59 12.03
CA HIS A 322 -1.61 -0.31 12.65
C HIS A 322 -0.14 0.04 12.37
N ILE A 323 0.09 1.26 11.89
CA ILE A 323 1.39 1.75 11.41
C ILE A 323 1.87 2.85 12.36
N ASP A 324 2.76 2.52 13.30
CA ASP A 324 3.32 3.51 14.25
C ASP A 324 4.73 3.96 13.85
N LEU A 325 4.82 4.90 12.91
CA LEU A 325 6.10 5.53 12.52
C LEU A 325 6.44 6.76 13.38
N ASN A 326 5.74 7.00 14.50
CA ASN A 326 5.96 8.21 15.27
C ASN A 326 7.36 8.19 15.93
N PRO A 327 8.19 9.24 15.75
CA PRO A 327 9.46 9.34 16.45
C PRO A 327 9.21 9.49 17.94
N ALA A 328 10.19 9.06 18.75
CA ALA A 328 10.18 9.38 20.17
C ALA A 328 10.13 10.90 20.37
N GLN A 329 9.43 11.36 21.40
CA GLN A 329 9.39 12.77 21.78
C GLN A 329 10.83 13.23 22.05
N MET A 330 11.33 14.20 21.25
CA MET A 330 12.76 14.48 21.02
C MET A 330 13.65 14.20 22.24
N PRO A 331 14.23 13.00 22.34
CA PRO A 331 15.23 12.74 23.35
C PRO A 331 16.55 13.39 22.91
N ALA A 332 17.49 13.60 23.84
CA ALA A 332 18.77 14.24 23.53
C ALA A 332 19.58 13.50 22.44
N ASP A 333 19.25 12.22 22.22
CA ASP A 333 19.81 11.30 21.25
C ASP A 333 18.90 11.02 20.04
N TYR A 334 17.96 11.93 19.71
CA TYR A 334 17.12 11.79 18.51
C TYR A 334 17.97 11.47 17.26
N GLN A 335 17.59 10.38 16.58
CA GLN A 335 18.16 9.93 15.32
C GLN A 335 17.09 9.99 14.23
N ALA A 336 17.38 10.78 13.20
CA ALA A 336 16.57 10.89 12.00
C ALA A 336 16.42 9.53 11.30
N ALA A 337 15.22 9.26 10.78
CA ALA A 337 14.97 8.11 9.91
C ALA A 337 15.84 8.18 8.64
N HIS A 338 16.01 9.40 8.11
CA HIS A 338 16.78 9.67 6.91
C HIS A 338 17.59 10.96 7.05
N SER A 339 18.69 10.91 7.80
CA SER A 339 19.51 12.11 8.01
C SER A 339 20.05 12.75 6.72
N ASP A 340 20.07 12.02 5.61
CA ASP A 340 20.55 12.44 4.30
C ASP A 340 19.48 13.08 3.40
N TRP A 341 18.20 12.99 3.77
CA TRP A 341 17.10 13.52 2.96
C TRP A 341 17.01 15.04 2.99
N THR A 342 16.69 15.62 1.84
CA THR A 342 16.35 17.05 1.73
C THR A 342 14.94 17.30 2.23
N GLY A 343 14.55 18.57 2.36
CA GLY A 343 13.17 18.91 2.69
C GLY A 343 12.17 18.52 1.60
N ALA A 344 12.60 18.41 0.33
CA ALA A 344 11.78 17.89 -0.76
C ALA A 344 11.47 16.39 -0.61
N ASP A 345 12.44 15.59 -0.17
CA ASP A 345 12.24 14.16 0.08
C ASP A 345 11.25 13.94 1.24
N GLU A 346 11.39 14.74 2.31
CA GLU A 346 10.50 14.71 3.47
C GLU A 346 9.08 15.21 3.13
N ALA A 347 8.95 16.27 2.32
CA ALA A 347 7.68 16.75 1.79
C ALA A 347 6.99 15.69 0.91
N HIS A 348 7.75 14.95 0.11
CA HIS A 348 7.22 13.82 -0.66
C HIS A 348 6.69 12.71 0.25
N GLN A 349 7.32 12.44 1.40
CA GLN A 349 6.75 11.51 2.37
C GLN A 349 5.48 12.03 3.05
N MET A 350 5.37 13.34 3.34
CA MET A 350 4.10 13.91 3.80
C MET A 350 2.99 13.67 2.79
N HIS A 351 3.28 13.87 1.50
CA HIS A 351 2.31 13.61 0.43
C HIS A 351 1.88 12.14 0.40
N ARG A 352 2.82 11.20 0.51
CA ARG A 352 2.51 9.76 0.57
C ARG A 352 1.65 9.38 1.76
N ALA A 353 1.95 9.92 2.94
CA ALA A 353 1.16 9.71 4.14
C ALA A 353 -0.27 10.22 3.95
N ASN A 354 -0.42 11.42 3.40
CA ASN A 354 -1.72 12.01 3.13
C ASN A 354 -2.49 11.25 2.03
N ALA A 355 -1.81 10.81 0.98
CA ALA A 355 -2.38 10.01 -0.10
C ALA A 355 -2.90 8.66 0.41
N TYR A 356 -2.18 8.01 1.33
CA TYR A 356 -2.65 6.79 1.99
C TYR A 356 -3.95 7.04 2.75
N VAL A 357 -4.03 8.13 3.54
CA VAL A 357 -5.27 8.49 4.25
C VAL A 357 -6.41 8.70 3.26
N ARG A 358 -6.19 9.47 2.20
CA ARG A 358 -7.20 9.76 1.17
C ARG A 358 -7.68 8.53 0.43
N ARG A 359 -6.77 7.66 -0.01
CA ARG A 359 -7.06 6.43 -0.76
C ARG A 359 -8.03 5.51 -0.03
N PHE A 360 -7.95 5.48 1.30
CA PHE A 360 -8.77 4.60 2.15
C PHE A 360 -9.79 5.36 3.01
N ALA A 361 -10.02 6.64 2.73
CA ALA A 361 -10.95 7.48 3.49
C ALA A 361 -12.41 7.00 3.40
N TYR A 362 -12.76 6.16 2.43
CA TYR A 362 -14.06 5.48 2.38
C TYR A 362 -14.36 4.65 3.63
N LEU A 363 -13.33 4.23 4.38
CA LEU A 363 -13.50 3.53 5.67
C LEU A 363 -14.01 4.43 6.80
N LEU A 364 -14.09 5.74 6.56
CA LEU A 364 -14.62 6.74 7.49
C LEU A 364 -16.07 7.15 7.17
N ASP A 365 -16.59 6.77 6.00
CA ASP A 365 -17.81 7.34 5.40
C ASP A 365 -19.08 7.08 6.23
N ASP A 366 -19.18 5.89 6.82
CA ASP A 366 -20.31 5.45 7.66
C ASP A 366 -20.07 5.67 9.16
N LEU A 367 -18.94 6.27 9.56
CA LEU A 367 -18.67 6.54 10.97
C LEU A 367 -19.40 7.80 11.43
N PRO A 368 -20.12 7.76 12.57
CA PRO A 368 -20.68 8.99 13.14
C PRO A 368 -19.55 9.95 13.51
N LEU A 369 -19.55 11.16 12.93
CA LEU A 369 -18.44 12.11 13.05
C LEU A 369 -18.15 12.56 14.49
N ASP A 370 -19.13 12.47 15.38
CA ASP A 370 -19.09 12.91 16.78
C ASP A 370 -19.00 11.74 17.80
N GLU A 371 -18.93 10.50 17.32
CA GLU A 371 -18.67 9.32 18.14
C GLU A 371 -17.23 8.86 17.99
N ARG A 372 -16.70 8.12 18.98
CA ARG A 372 -15.33 7.62 18.89
C ARG A 372 -15.20 6.64 17.73
N ALA A 373 -14.17 6.82 16.92
CA ALA A 373 -13.84 5.86 15.88
C ALA A 373 -13.34 4.54 16.51
N PRO A 374 -13.50 3.39 15.81
CA PRO A 374 -13.04 2.09 16.29
C PRO A 374 -11.56 2.11 16.70
N ASP A 375 -11.26 1.48 17.84
CA ASP A 375 -9.96 1.45 18.51
C ASP A 375 -9.28 2.80 18.73
N SER A 376 -9.99 3.92 18.55
CA SER A 376 -9.46 5.26 18.70
C SER A 376 -10.16 5.99 19.84
N PHE A 377 -9.43 6.88 20.50
CA PHE A 377 -10.03 7.82 21.46
C PHE A 377 -10.56 9.09 20.76
N TRP A 378 -10.27 9.26 19.47
CA TRP A 378 -10.74 10.39 18.68
C TRP A 378 -12.11 10.10 18.06
N THR A 379 -12.92 11.14 17.97
CA THR A 379 -14.04 11.18 17.02
C THR A 379 -13.52 11.58 15.64
N PRO A 380 -14.06 11.10 14.51
CA PRO A 380 -13.59 11.49 13.17
C PRO A 380 -13.47 13.01 12.96
N ARG A 381 -14.48 13.79 13.39
CA ARG A 381 -14.46 15.27 13.29
C ARG A 381 -13.25 15.87 13.98
N ARG A 382 -13.03 15.48 15.24
CA ARG A 382 -11.91 15.97 16.07
C ARG A 382 -10.55 15.50 15.54
N LEU A 383 -10.45 14.27 15.04
CA LEU A 383 -9.19 13.77 14.47
C LEU A 383 -8.79 14.60 13.24
N LEU A 384 -9.69 14.79 12.29
CA LEU A 384 -9.40 15.54 11.06
C LEU A 384 -9.05 17.01 11.36
N ALA A 385 -9.82 17.66 12.24
CA ALA A 385 -9.50 19.02 12.71
C ALA A 385 -8.18 19.07 13.49
N GLN A 386 -7.86 18.04 14.27
CA GLN A 386 -6.57 17.93 14.96
C GLN A 386 -5.43 17.80 13.97
N MET A 387 -5.57 17.03 12.89
CA MET A 387 -4.52 16.87 11.88
C MET A 387 -4.27 18.18 11.12
N GLU A 388 -5.32 18.91 10.74
CA GLU A 388 -5.19 20.27 10.19
C GLU A 388 -4.37 21.17 11.12
N ARG A 389 -4.75 21.25 12.40
CA ARG A 389 -4.03 22.03 13.41
C ARG A 389 -2.60 21.55 13.61
N HIS A 390 -2.38 20.25 13.66
CA HIS A 390 -1.08 19.61 13.87
C HIS A 390 -0.09 20.03 12.79
N PHE A 391 -0.48 19.94 11.51
CA PHE A 391 0.32 20.44 10.39
C PHE A 391 0.65 21.94 10.54
N ASN A 392 -0.36 22.77 10.80
CA ASN A 392 -0.16 24.22 10.91
C ASN A 392 0.78 24.61 12.08
N GLU A 393 0.63 23.99 13.25
CA GLU A 393 1.46 24.28 14.43
C GLU A 393 2.92 23.87 14.22
N HIS A 394 3.17 22.66 13.71
CA HIS A 394 4.53 22.18 13.47
C HIS A 394 5.22 22.92 12.31
N THR A 395 4.47 23.31 11.28
CA THR A 395 4.98 24.16 10.19
C THR A 395 5.33 25.55 10.70
N ALA A 396 4.48 26.19 11.50
CA ALA A 396 4.79 27.48 12.12
C ALA A 396 6.05 27.41 13.00
N ASN A 397 6.21 26.31 13.76
CA ASN A 397 7.41 26.07 14.55
C ASN A 397 8.68 25.95 13.71
N VAL A 398 8.60 25.45 12.47
CA VAL A 398 9.75 25.41 11.55
C VAL A 398 10.02 26.76 10.93
N VAL A 399 8.99 27.49 10.48
CA VAL A 399 9.15 28.85 9.96
C VAL A 399 9.83 29.77 10.98
N ALA A 400 9.44 29.68 12.26
CA ALA A 400 10.07 30.46 13.33
C ALA A 400 11.57 30.21 13.49
N LYS A 401 12.10 29.08 13.00
CA LYS A 401 13.54 28.77 13.06
C LYS A 401 14.36 29.53 12.02
N PHE A 402 13.75 29.95 10.92
CA PHE A 402 14.46 30.67 9.85
C PHE A 402 15.00 32.02 10.34
N GLU A 403 14.43 32.54 11.43
CA GLU A 403 14.82 33.79 12.09
C GLU A 403 15.85 33.58 13.23
N LEU A 404 16.27 32.35 13.50
CA LEU A 404 17.24 32.08 14.56
C LEU A 404 18.66 32.50 14.13
N PRO A 405 19.46 33.11 15.02
CA PRO A 405 20.81 33.58 14.67
C PRO A 405 21.76 32.48 14.20
N ASP A 406 21.51 31.23 14.61
CA ASP A 406 22.28 30.03 14.28
C ASP A 406 21.67 29.21 13.13
N TRP A 407 20.63 29.70 12.46
CA TRP A 407 20.03 29.02 11.30
C TRP A 407 21.06 28.86 10.17
N PRO A 408 21.18 27.65 9.56
CA PRO A 408 22.13 27.42 8.47
C PRO A 408 21.73 28.21 7.21
N ASN A 409 22.70 28.93 6.64
CA ASN A 409 22.52 29.76 5.44
C ASN A 409 22.33 28.93 4.16
#